data_AF-A0A9W7B2W7-F1
#
_entry.id   AF-A0A9W7B2W7-F1
#
_cell.length_a   1.000
_cell.length_b   1.000
_cell.length_c   1.000
_cell.angle_alpha   90.00
_cell.angle_beta   90.00
_cell.angle_gamma   90.00
#
_symmetry.space_group_name_H-M   'P 1'
#
loop_
_entity.id
_entity.type
_entity.pdbx_description
1 polymer ?
#
loop_
_entity_poly.entity_id
_entity_poly.type
_entity_poly.pdbx_seq_one_letter_code
_entity_poly.pdbx_strand_id
1 'polypeptide(L)'
;MSMQVHPHPLPSHQSSLKKFIQKIPLSNIVLYLGAGLSIIDLLFDFAMVREYYNADQPKFATATLVTIFLNVFFTVFITVIQHFKHSKLVILRECLYVVTFIKPGLDAHRVVQGKQHEVDAFFDPKGEMLIGRVVELFAECIPGAVIQTMSFVNGPHSHIAILSLTSSILTASFISATITIEKDIDSKSRSHSPNYYGFINLISIPQTLTVCMLVLTMAACQLASKSFAVVLANVESTNILVLYITVDVGFAFLVKVARSDFMYWVPIQSYFVRWCFSFAVRLTTKITADFAGTLQFRHPLENGGLHFMMTIFMTPFVCLYFGGRYLRFVEEEENRASMNYVFESSQIYGGLGALACLQFLCFVTFMLIIPRKYRASFWSTKTGSQFVIDKFAEAGDENASVKIDVFENHICVYKEIEQEVRVWLNEHLRKWVDEEVEWFDDQKKSLIPDDFVDDKVLLLKIRGIEVEKILKKRRNSIGGWDGTGDGAQGDGAQDESDQRSYSFMCANAQRGREQKCC
;
A
#
# COMPACT_ATOMS: atom_id res chain seq x y z
N MET A 1 8.62 -48.56 59.37
CA MET A 1 8.06 -47.22 59.62
C MET A 1 8.82 -46.23 58.74
N SER A 2 8.43 -46.12 57.47
CA SER A 2 9.11 -45.30 56.47
C SER A 2 8.16 -44.19 56.02
N MET A 3 8.49 -42.96 56.44
CA MET A 3 7.80 -41.72 56.07
C MET A 3 7.83 -41.52 54.55
N GLN A 4 6.65 -41.34 53.94
CA GLN A 4 6.53 -40.76 52.61
C GLN A 4 6.59 -39.22 52.71
N VAL A 5 7.61 -38.62 52.08
CA VAL A 5 7.66 -37.18 51.80
C VAL A 5 7.17 -36.99 50.37
N HIS A 6 6.03 -36.31 50.19
CA HIS A 6 5.59 -35.84 48.88
C HIS A 6 6.28 -34.50 48.55
N PRO A 7 6.92 -34.35 47.38
CA PRO A 7 7.37 -33.05 46.92
C PRO A 7 6.19 -32.29 46.26
N HIS A 8 5.89 -31.10 46.75
CA HIS A 8 5.02 -30.15 46.06
C HIS A 8 5.72 -29.63 44.79
N PRO A 9 5.06 -29.63 43.61
CA PRO A 9 5.62 -29.01 42.42
C PRO A 9 5.47 -27.47 42.50
N LEU A 10 6.58 -26.77 42.35
CA LEU A 10 6.61 -25.31 42.16
C LEU A 10 5.89 -24.94 40.84
N PRO A 11 5.13 -23.83 40.81
CA PRO A 11 4.41 -23.42 39.61
C PRO A 11 5.39 -22.95 38.53
N SER A 12 5.34 -23.59 37.36
CA SER A 12 6.19 -23.29 36.22
C SER A 12 5.79 -21.97 35.54
N HIS A 13 6.64 -20.95 35.70
CA HIS A 13 6.50 -19.64 35.06
C HIS A 13 6.42 -19.73 33.51
N GLN A 14 6.92 -20.83 32.92
CA GLN A 14 6.81 -21.13 31.49
C GLN A 14 5.39 -21.44 31.00
N SER A 15 4.49 -21.92 31.88
CA SER A 15 3.12 -22.29 31.48
C SER A 15 2.22 -21.06 31.30
N SER A 16 2.42 -20.02 32.10
CA SER A 16 1.71 -18.73 31.95
C SER A 16 2.17 -17.95 30.73
N LEU A 17 3.47 -17.94 30.41
CA LEU A 17 3.97 -17.24 29.23
C LEU A 17 3.44 -17.86 27.92
N LYS A 18 3.43 -19.20 27.84
CA LYS A 18 2.83 -19.92 26.70
C LYS A 18 1.34 -19.64 26.55
N LYS A 19 0.57 -19.63 27.65
CA LYS A 19 -0.87 -19.29 27.64
C LYS A 19 -1.13 -17.81 27.31
N PHE A 20 -0.22 -16.91 27.66
CA PHE A 20 -0.31 -15.49 27.34
C PHE A 20 0.00 -15.23 25.86
N ILE A 21 1.05 -15.87 25.33
CA ILE A 21 1.43 -15.81 23.90
C ILE A 21 0.34 -16.43 23.01
N GLN A 22 -0.38 -17.45 23.48
CA GLN A 22 -1.46 -18.10 22.72
C GLN A 22 -2.74 -17.24 22.56
N LYS A 23 -2.90 -16.19 23.36
CA LYS A 23 -4.08 -15.30 23.30
C LYS A 23 -3.90 -14.08 22.39
N ILE A 24 -2.67 -13.76 21.98
CA ILE A 24 -2.41 -12.60 21.12
C ILE A 24 -2.37 -13.12 19.68
N PRO A 25 -3.26 -12.64 18.77
CA PRO A 25 -3.21 -13.05 17.39
C PRO A 25 -1.88 -12.60 16.78
N LEU A 26 -1.26 -13.48 15.98
CA LEU A 26 0.07 -13.27 15.38
C LEU A 26 0.16 -11.93 14.64
N SER A 27 -0.93 -11.49 14.01
CA SER A 27 -1.07 -10.18 13.38
C SER A 27 -0.71 -9.02 14.31
N ASN A 28 -1.23 -9.01 15.54
CA ASN A 28 -1.00 -7.92 16.48
C ASN A 28 0.48 -7.82 16.87
N ILE A 29 1.14 -8.97 17.04
CA ILE A 29 2.58 -9.02 17.33
C ILE A 29 3.36 -8.44 16.15
N VAL A 30 3.03 -8.85 14.92
CA VAL A 30 3.68 -8.35 13.70
C VAL A 30 3.51 -6.83 13.54
N LEU A 31 2.33 -6.29 13.85
CA LEU A 31 2.06 -4.85 13.76
C LEU A 31 2.92 -4.03 14.73
N TYR A 32 2.95 -4.41 16.02
CA TYR A 32 3.78 -3.71 17.01
C TYR A 32 5.28 -3.92 16.79
N LEU A 33 5.69 -5.11 16.35
CA LEU A 33 7.08 -5.37 15.97
C LEU A 33 7.51 -4.47 14.81
N GLY A 34 6.65 -4.30 13.80
CA GLY A 34 6.91 -3.39 12.69
C GLY A 34 7.06 -1.93 13.13
N ALA A 35 6.20 -1.46 14.03
CA ALA A 35 6.32 -0.12 14.59
C ALA A 35 7.62 0.07 15.39
N GLY A 36 8.04 -0.94 16.16
CA GLY A 36 9.32 -0.92 16.87
C GLY A 36 10.52 -0.91 15.92
N LEU A 37 10.47 -1.70 14.84
CA LEU A 37 11.52 -1.74 13.82
C LEU A 37 11.68 -0.39 13.09
N SER A 38 10.58 0.31 12.79
CA SER A 38 10.63 1.66 12.18
C SER A 38 11.39 2.67 13.06
N ILE A 39 11.20 2.62 14.40
CA ILE A 39 11.96 3.46 15.34
C ILE A 39 13.46 3.07 15.34
N ILE A 40 13.75 1.77 15.32
CA ILE A 40 15.14 1.27 15.29
C ILE A 40 15.84 1.71 14.00
N ASP A 41 15.15 1.66 12.87
CA ASP A 41 15.65 2.09 11.56
C ASP A 41 16.06 3.57 11.58
N LEU A 42 15.19 4.44 12.10
CA LEU A 42 15.47 5.86 12.26
C LEU A 42 16.73 6.11 13.12
N LEU A 43 16.93 5.32 14.18
CA LEU A 43 18.14 5.42 15.01
C LEU A 43 19.41 5.00 14.24
N PHE A 44 19.33 3.95 13.43
CA PHE A 44 20.44 3.54 12.57
C PHE A 44 20.75 4.57 11.50
N ASP A 45 19.74 5.21 10.92
CA ASP A 45 19.96 6.29 9.94
C ASP A 45 20.66 7.50 10.56
N PHE A 46 20.28 7.92 11.77
CA PHE A 46 21.01 8.97 12.49
C PHE A 46 22.44 8.56 12.86
N ALA A 47 22.65 7.29 13.24
CA ALA A 47 23.99 6.77 13.50
C ALA A 47 24.85 6.80 12.23
N MET A 48 24.30 6.44 11.09
CA MET A 48 24.99 6.50 9.79
C MET A 48 25.27 7.92 9.34
N VAL A 49 24.34 8.88 9.55
CA VAL A 49 24.60 10.30 9.27
C VAL A 49 25.83 10.79 10.05
N ARG A 50 25.94 10.41 11.33
CA ARG A 50 27.11 10.74 12.15
C ARG A 50 28.38 10.08 11.61
N GLU A 51 28.31 8.81 11.24
CA GLU A 51 29.44 8.06 10.68
C GLU A 51 29.91 8.69 9.37
N TYR A 52 29.00 9.10 8.49
CA TYR A 52 29.32 9.78 7.24
C TYR A 52 30.02 11.13 7.46
N TYR A 53 29.65 11.89 8.49
CA TYR A 53 30.39 13.10 8.84
C TYR A 53 31.77 12.79 9.41
N ASN A 54 31.90 11.75 10.24
CA ASN A 54 33.20 11.32 10.77
C ASN A 54 34.15 10.82 9.67
N ALA A 55 33.60 10.18 8.64
CA ALA A 55 34.34 9.66 7.49
C ALA A 55 34.60 10.71 6.39
N ASP A 56 34.28 11.99 6.62
CA ASP A 56 34.39 13.10 5.66
C ASP A 56 33.61 12.85 4.35
N GLN A 57 32.44 12.23 4.46
CA GLN A 57 31.52 11.94 3.34
C GLN A 57 30.18 12.69 3.49
N PRO A 58 30.17 14.03 3.49
CA PRO A 58 28.95 14.82 3.75
C PRO A 58 27.85 14.63 2.69
N LYS A 59 28.21 14.17 1.49
CA LYS A 59 27.24 13.87 0.42
C LYS A 59 26.29 12.73 0.82
N PHE A 60 26.80 11.66 1.42
CA PHE A 60 25.95 10.55 1.87
C PHE A 60 25.11 10.94 3.09
N ALA A 61 25.68 11.70 4.02
CA ALA A 61 24.92 12.27 5.15
C ALA A 61 23.73 13.12 4.68
N THR A 62 23.97 14.01 3.71
CA THR A 62 22.92 14.86 3.15
C THR A 62 21.87 14.03 2.43
N ALA A 63 22.28 13.03 1.65
CA ALA A 63 21.35 12.15 0.94
C ALA A 63 20.44 11.38 1.91
N THR A 64 20.98 10.80 2.99
CA THR A 64 20.18 10.12 4.02
C THR A 64 19.21 11.06 4.74
N LEU A 65 19.62 12.30 5.04
CA LEU A 65 18.70 13.28 5.63
C LEU A 65 17.56 13.67 4.68
N VAL A 66 17.84 13.73 3.37
CA VAL A 66 16.82 14.00 2.35
C VAL A 66 15.79 12.86 2.27
N THR A 67 16.20 11.60 2.40
CA THR A 67 15.26 10.46 2.36
C THR A 67 14.34 10.44 3.58
N ILE A 68 14.87 10.72 4.77
CA ILE A 68 14.06 10.89 5.99
C ILE A 68 13.06 12.04 5.81
N PHE A 69 13.53 13.20 5.31
CA PHE A 69 12.66 14.35 5.06
C PHE A 69 11.56 14.05 4.05
N LEU A 70 11.87 13.34 2.96
CA LEU A 70 10.89 12.93 1.95
C LEU A 70 9.82 12.01 2.54
N ASN A 71 10.19 11.05 3.39
CA ASN A 71 9.20 10.20 4.05
C ASN A 71 8.28 11.00 4.97
N VAL A 72 8.83 11.90 5.80
CA VAL A 72 8.02 12.80 6.64
C VAL A 72 7.11 13.67 5.77
N PHE A 73 7.61 14.26 4.68
CA PHE A 73 6.83 15.09 3.77
C PHE A 73 5.64 14.34 3.16
N PHE A 74 5.89 13.17 2.56
CA PHE A 74 4.81 12.38 1.95
C PHE A 74 3.82 11.85 2.98
N THR A 75 4.29 11.45 4.16
CA THR A 75 3.42 10.98 5.24
C THR A 75 2.56 12.12 5.79
N VAL A 76 3.10 13.32 5.95
CA VAL A 76 2.31 14.53 6.29
C VAL A 76 1.28 14.81 5.20
N PHE A 77 1.68 14.78 3.92
CA PHE A 77 0.77 15.02 2.80
C PHE A 77 -0.42 14.05 2.81
N ILE A 78 -0.17 12.76 3.01
CA ILE A 78 -1.22 11.73 3.10
C ILE A 78 -2.08 11.93 4.35
N THR A 79 -1.47 12.30 5.48
CA THR A 79 -2.20 12.59 6.73
C THR A 79 -3.14 13.79 6.55
N VAL A 80 -2.71 14.82 5.83
CA VAL A 80 -3.55 15.97 5.49
C VAL A 80 -4.71 15.54 4.59
N ILE A 81 -4.48 14.71 3.57
CA ILE A 81 -5.56 14.17 2.72
C ILE A 81 -6.55 13.34 3.56
N GLN A 82 -6.02 12.45 4.41
CA GLN A 82 -6.80 11.55 5.25
C GLN A 82 -7.75 12.30 6.18
N HIS A 83 -7.27 13.42 6.76
CA HIS A 83 -8.01 14.21 7.74
C HIS A 83 -8.50 15.56 7.20
N PHE A 84 -8.49 15.77 5.88
CA PHE A 84 -8.82 17.06 5.27
C PHE A 84 -10.21 17.56 5.66
N LYS A 85 -11.12 16.64 6.00
CA LYS A 85 -12.51 16.92 6.41
C LYS A 85 -12.70 17.07 7.92
N HIS A 86 -11.69 16.73 8.72
CA HIS A 86 -11.71 16.94 10.17
C HIS A 86 -11.35 18.39 10.53
N SER A 87 -11.48 18.75 11.81
CA SER A 87 -11.10 20.08 12.27
C SER A 87 -9.59 20.33 12.10
N LYS A 88 -9.20 21.58 11.86
CA LYS A 88 -7.78 21.98 11.69
C LYS A 88 -6.89 21.52 12.86
N LEU A 89 -7.45 21.46 14.06
CA LEU A 89 -6.73 20.99 15.25
C LEU A 89 -6.46 19.47 15.20
N VAL A 90 -7.38 18.67 14.64
CA VAL A 90 -7.15 17.25 14.39
C VAL A 90 -6.04 17.07 13.35
N ILE A 91 -6.10 17.80 12.24
CA ILE A 91 -5.06 17.74 11.20
C ILE A 91 -3.70 18.09 11.80
N LEU A 92 -3.60 19.19 12.56
CA LEU A 92 -2.36 19.60 13.21
C LEU A 92 -1.84 18.54 14.18
N ARG A 93 -2.72 17.94 14.99
CA ARG A 93 -2.36 16.87 15.93
C ARG A 93 -1.83 15.64 15.19
N GLU A 94 -2.50 15.20 14.13
CA GLU A 94 -2.06 14.04 13.36
C GLU A 94 -0.73 14.33 12.63
N CYS A 95 -0.55 15.54 12.09
CA CYS A 95 0.74 15.97 11.52
C CYS A 95 1.85 15.99 12.57
N LEU A 96 1.55 16.41 13.81
CA LEU A 96 2.52 16.38 14.91
C LEU A 96 2.97 14.94 15.18
N TYR A 97 2.05 13.97 15.19
CA TYR A 97 2.42 12.56 15.35
C TYR A 97 3.35 12.03 14.24
N VAL A 98 3.22 12.56 13.01
CA VAL A 98 4.16 12.25 11.92
C VAL A 98 5.54 12.82 12.21
N VAL A 99 5.63 14.11 12.49
CA VAL A 99 6.90 14.82 12.68
C VAL A 99 7.65 14.34 13.91
N THR A 100 6.94 13.85 14.94
CA THR A 100 7.56 13.24 16.13
C THR A 100 7.84 11.74 15.96
N PHE A 101 7.62 11.16 14.78
CA PHE A 101 7.82 9.73 14.46
C PHE A 101 6.99 8.76 15.33
N ILE A 102 5.89 9.22 15.93
CA ILE A 102 5.00 8.39 16.77
C ILE A 102 3.93 7.68 15.93
N LYS A 103 3.59 8.25 14.76
CA LYS A 103 2.50 7.78 13.91
C LYS A 103 2.53 6.28 13.59
N PRO A 104 3.67 5.64 13.24
CA PRO A 104 3.69 4.19 12.96
C PRO A 104 3.16 3.35 14.13
N GLY A 105 3.52 3.71 15.37
CA GLY A 105 3.04 3.05 16.58
C GLY A 105 1.57 3.33 16.87
N LEU A 106 1.12 4.57 16.64
CA LEU A 106 -0.26 4.98 16.85
C LEU A 106 -1.22 4.30 15.86
N ASP A 107 -0.84 4.22 14.59
CA ASP A 107 -1.65 3.57 13.56
C ASP A 107 -1.70 2.05 13.78
N ALA A 108 -0.58 1.42 14.13
CA ALA A 108 -0.57 0.02 14.55
C ALA A 108 -1.50 -0.23 15.75
N HIS A 109 -1.49 0.66 16.75
CA HIS A 109 -2.37 0.57 17.91
C HIS A 109 -3.86 0.70 17.53
N ARG A 110 -4.20 1.66 16.65
CA ARG A 110 -5.57 1.88 16.15
C ARG A 110 -6.10 0.66 15.39
N VAL A 111 -5.26 0.01 14.57
CA VAL A 111 -5.61 -1.22 13.85
C VAL A 111 -5.84 -2.38 14.82
N VAL A 112 -4.94 -2.55 15.80
CA VAL A 112 -5.07 -3.61 16.83
C VAL A 112 -6.32 -3.44 17.69
N GLN A 113 -6.71 -2.20 18.00
CA GLN A 113 -7.95 -1.90 18.72
C GLN A 113 -9.22 -2.13 17.88
N GLY A 114 -9.10 -2.39 16.58
CA GLY A 114 -10.24 -2.55 15.69
C GLY A 114 -11.04 -1.26 15.53
N LYS A 115 -10.35 -0.11 15.49
CA LYS A 115 -11.01 1.19 15.27
C LYS A 115 -11.80 1.13 13.96
N GLN A 116 -13.08 1.50 14.02
CA GLN A 116 -13.97 1.52 12.86
C GLN A 116 -13.62 2.67 11.92
N HIS A 117 -14.00 2.54 10.65
CA HIS A 117 -13.81 3.59 9.66
C HIS A 117 -14.66 4.80 10.03
N GLU A 118 -14.02 5.97 10.14
CA GLU A 118 -14.71 7.22 10.44
C GLU A 118 -15.32 7.81 9.16
N VAL A 119 -16.53 8.38 9.26
CA VAL A 119 -17.28 8.95 8.12
C VAL A 119 -16.49 10.03 7.36
N ASP A 120 -15.63 10.76 8.08
CA ASP A 120 -14.83 11.87 7.54
C ASP A 120 -13.42 11.47 7.10
N ALA A 121 -13.00 10.21 7.34
CA ALA A 121 -11.71 9.70 6.91
C ALA A 121 -11.76 9.17 5.46
N PHE A 122 -10.67 9.30 4.72
CA PHE A 122 -10.58 8.78 3.34
C PHE A 122 -10.40 7.26 3.30
N PHE A 123 -9.56 6.74 4.20
CA PHE A 123 -9.22 5.33 4.31
C PHE A 123 -9.66 4.77 5.66
N ASP A 124 -9.93 3.47 5.69
CA ASP A 124 -10.05 2.73 6.95
C ASP A 124 -8.70 2.73 7.69
N PRO A 125 -8.67 2.58 9.03
CA PRO A 125 -7.41 2.66 9.79
C PRO A 125 -6.32 1.69 9.31
N LYS A 126 -6.70 0.52 8.78
CA LYS A 126 -5.76 -0.43 8.19
C LYS A 126 -5.26 0.07 6.83
N GLY A 127 -6.14 0.57 5.98
CA GLY A 127 -5.78 1.22 4.73
C GLY A 127 -4.77 2.37 4.92
N GLU A 128 -5.03 3.26 5.88
CA GLU A 128 -4.13 4.38 6.22
C GLU A 128 -2.74 3.88 6.64
N MET A 129 -2.68 2.91 7.55
CA MET A 129 -1.42 2.32 8.01
C MET A 129 -0.64 1.66 6.86
N LEU A 130 -1.33 0.91 5.99
CA LEU A 130 -0.69 0.22 4.86
C LEU A 130 -0.16 1.21 3.82
N ILE A 131 -0.90 2.29 3.54
CA ILE A 131 -0.43 3.37 2.66
C ILE A 131 0.81 4.04 3.25
N GLY A 132 0.81 4.34 4.55
CA GLY A 132 1.99 4.88 5.24
C GLY A 132 3.23 3.99 5.10
N ARG A 133 3.07 2.68 5.25
CA ARG A 133 4.14 1.69 5.04
C ARG A 133 4.67 1.64 3.60
N VAL A 134 3.80 1.81 2.60
CA VAL A 134 4.22 1.88 1.19
C VAL A 134 5.04 3.15 0.93
N VAL A 135 4.65 4.27 1.53
CA VAL A 135 5.38 5.54 1.45
C VAL A 135 6.72 5.46 2.14
N GLU A 136 6.78 4.87 3.34
CA GLU A 136 8.02 4.61 4.09
C GLU A 136 9.00 3.77 3.23
N LEU A 137 8.50 2.69 2.61
CA LEU A 137 9.30 1.88 1.68
C LEU A 137 9.84 2.68 0.50
N PHE A 138 9.00 3.49 -0.13
CA PHE A 138 9.34 4.21 -1.36
C PHE A 138 10.27 5.42 -1.12
N ALA A 139 10.01 6.21 -0.08
CA ALA A 139 10.66 7.49 0.15
C ALA A 139 11.92 7.39 1.02
N GLU A 140 11.98 6.42 1.94
CA GLU A 140 13.07 6.27 2.89
C GLU A 140 13.82 4.95 2.73
N CYS A 141 13.14 3.81 2.87
CA CYS A 141 13.84 2.53 2.98
C CYS A 141 14.58 2.14 1.70
N ILE A 142 13.95 2.25 0.52
CA ILE A 142 14.57 1.87 -0.76
C ILE A 142 15.72 2.84 -1.12
N PRO A 143 15.51 4.18 -1.13
CA PRO A 143 16.61 5.11 -1.36
C PRO A 143 17.74 4.98 -0.33
N GLY A 144 17.40 4.80 0.96
CA GLY A 144 18.34 4.59 2.05
C GLY A 144 19.21 3.34 1.83
N ALA A 145 18.59 2.21 1.47
CA ALA A 145 19.33 0.98 1.14
C ALA A 145 20.29 1.19 -0.05
N VAL A 146 19.89 1.94 -1.08
CA VAL A 146 20.77 2.26 -2.23
C VAL A 146 21.93 3.16 -1.81
N ILE A 147 21.67 4.19 -1.00
CA ILE A 147 22.71 5.10 -0.47
C ILE A 147 23.71 4.34 0.42
N GLN A 148 23.22 3.52 1.34
CA GLN A 148 24.06 2.71 2.22
C GLN A 148 24.86 1.67 1.42
N THR A 149 24.27 1.07 0.39
CA THR A 149 24.99 0.17 -0.53
C THR A 149 26.07 0.92 -1.32
N MET A 150 25.79 2.13 -1.81
CA MET A 150 26.75 2.96 -2.53
C MET A 150 27.94 3.36 -1.65
N SER A 151 27.67 3.75 -0.40
CA SER A 151 28.72 4.04 0.57
C SER A 151 29.52 2.78 0.93
N PHE A 152 28.85 1.64 1.06
CA PHE A 152 29.51 0.36 1.31
C PHE A 152 30.44 -0.06 0.17
N VAL A 153 30.05 0.14 -1.10
CA VAL A 153 30.88 -0.21 -2.27
C VAL A 153 32.07 0.75 -2.44
N ASN A 154 31.89 2.05 -2.19
CA ASN A 154 32.91 3.07 -2.46
C ASN A 154 33.77 3.45 -1.24
N GLY A 155 33.38 3.08 -0.02
CA GLY A 155 33.94 3.60 1.22
C GLY A 155 34.63 2.53 2.09
N PRO A 156 35.27 2.95 3.19
CA PRO A 156 35.88 2.03 4.15
C PRO A 156 34.82 1.19 4.87
N HIS A 157 35.05 -0.12 4.97
CA HIS A 157 34.09 -1.06 5.53
C HIS A 157 34.13 -1.09 7.06
N SER A 158 33.36 -0.20 7.70
CA SER A 158 33.11 -0.25 9.14
C SER A 158 32.12 -1.38 9.49
N HIS A 159 32.33 -2.07 10.61
CA HIS A 159 31.35 -3.04 11.13
C HIS A 159 29.96 -2.40 11.33
N ILE A 160 29.94 -1.10 11.66
CA ILE A 160 28.70 -0.33 11.85
C ILE A 160 27.95 -0.19 10.51
N ALA A 161 28.66 0.05 9.40
CA ALA A 161 28.05 0.17 8.08
C ALA A 161 27.41 -1.15 7.61
N ILE A 162 28.06 -2.29 7.87
CA ILE A 162 27.49 -3.62 7.55
C ILE A 162 26.24 -3.90 8.39
N LEU A 163 26.30 -3.62 9.70
CA LEU A 163 25.16 -3.81 10.59
C LEU A 163 23.99 -2.90 10.20
N SER A 164 24.26 -1.63 9.86
CA SER A 164 23.23 -0.70 9.39
C SER A 164 22.59 -1.15 8.09
N LEU A 165 23.39 -1.49 7.07
CA LEU A 165 22.87 -1.95 5.78
C LEU A 165 22.01 -3.21 5.94
N THR A 166 22.46 -4.14 6.77
CA THR A 166 21.70 -5.36 7.07
C THR A 166 20.39 -5.03 7.78
N SER A 167 20.42 -4.13 8.78
CA SER A 167 19.23 -3.68 9.50
C SER A 167 18.23 -3.03 8.55
N SER A 168 18.68 -2.07 7.72
CA SER A 168 17.83 -1.35 6.77
C SER A 168 17.14 -2.30 5.78
N ILE A 169 17.89 -3.25 5.20
CA ILE A 169 17.32 -4.28 4.31
C ILE A 169 16.28 -5.12 5.04
N LEU A 170 16.55 -5.55 6.28
CA LEU A 170 15.62 -6.37 7.06
C LEU A 170 14.36 -5.59 7.48
N THR A 171 14.49 -4.33 7.89
CA THR A 171 13.35 -3.47 8.22
C THR A 171 12.44 -3.27 7.02
N ALA A 172 13.00 -2.87 5.88
CA ALA A 172 12.26 -2.71 4.63
C ALA A 172 11.55 -4.00 4.21
N SER A 173 12.24 -5.14 4.31
CA SER A 173 11.68 -6.45 3.99
C SER A 173 10.55 -6.85 4.93
N PHE A 174 10.66 -6.48 6.21
CA PHE A 174 9.60 -6.69 7.19
C PHE A 174 8.38 -5.83 6.88
N ILE A 175 8.56 -4.57 6.45
CA ILE A 175 7.46 -3.71 6.01
C ILE A 175 6.73 -4.34 4.81
N SER A 176 7.49 -4.75 3.79
CA SER A 176 6.98 -5.43 2.58
C SER A 176 6.20 -6.71 2.91
N ALA A 177 6.76 -7.55 3.79
CA ALA A 177 6.10 -8.76 4.27
C ALA A 177 4.83 -8.44 5.06
N THR A 178 4.85 -7.43 5.93
CA THR A 178 3.66 -7.06 6.71
C THR A 178 2.52 -6.57 5.81
N ILE A 179 2.79 -5.76 4.78
CA ILE A 179 1.77 -5.32 3.83
C ILE A 179 1.07 -6.53 3.20
N THR A 180 1.85 -7.53 2.79
CA THR A 180 1.36 -8.76 2.19
C THR A 180 0.53 -9.59 3.17
N ILE A 181 1.05 -9.79 4.39
CA ILE A 181 0.40 -10.61 5.42
C ILE A 181 -0.92 -9.96 5.83
N GLU A 182 -0.92 -8.67 6.15
CA GLU A 182 -2.11 -7.95 6.60
C GLU A 182 -3.22 -7.94 5.56
N LYS A 183 -2.89 -7.79 4.27
CA LYS A 183 -3.88 -7.90 3.19
C LYS A 183 -4.37 -9.34 2.97
N ASP A 184 -3.50 -10.33 3.08
CA ASP A 184 -3.92 -11.72 2.88
C ASP A 184 -4.79 -12.24 4.04
N ILE A 185 -4.53 -11.85 5.28
CA ILE A 185 -5.28 -12.33 6.46
C ILE A 185 -6.57 -11.54 6.71
N ASP A 186 -6.72 -10.38 6.07
CA ASP A 186 -7.85 -9.49 6.28
C ASP A 186 -9.18 -10.15 5.88
N SER A 187 -10.17 -10.07 6.79
CA SER A 187 -11.47 -10.70 6.60
C SER A 187 -12.24 -10.08 5.44
N LYS A 188 -12.21 -8.74 5.30
CA LYS A 188 -12.82 -8.05 4.17
C LYS A 188 -12.18 -8.56 2.87
N SER A 189 -10.86 -8.55 2.77
CA SER A 189 -10.13 -9.00 1.57
C SER A 189 -10.43 -10.45 1.20
N ARG A 190 -10.45 -11.39 2.16
CA ARG A 190 -10.78 -12.81 1.93
C ARG A 190 -12.23 -13.03 1.50
N SER A 191 -13.17 -12.25 2.04
CA SER A 191 -14.58 -12.36 1.68
C SER A 191 -14.86 -11.77 0.30
N HIS A 192 -14.25 -10.65 -0.05
CA HIS A 192 -14.51 -9.96 -1.31
C HIS A 192 -13.72 -10.54 -2.50
N SER A 193 -12.62 -11.25 -2.26
CA SER A 193 -11.82 -11.89 -3.32
C SER A 193 -11.23 -13.23 -2.85
N PRO A 194 -12.08 -14.25 -2.60
CA PRO A 194 -11.67 -15.54 -2.02
C PRO A 194 -10.76 -16.38 -2.91
N ASN A 195 -10.73 -16.09 -4.21
CA ASN A 195 -9.85 -16.73 -5.18
C ASN A 195 -8.45 -16.09 -5.21
N TYR A 196 -8.27 -14.93 -4.55
CA TYR A 196 -7.04 -14.15 -4.58
C TYR A 196 -6.35 -14.05 -3.20
N TYR A 197 -7.13 -13.81 -2.14
CA TYR A 197 -6.66 -13.72 -0.75
C TYR A 197 -7.02 -14.96 0.04
N GLY A 198 -6.21 -15.27 1.05
CA GLY A 198 -6.34 -16.43 1.92
C GLY A 198 -5.33 -17.54 1.63
N PHE A 199 -4.19 -17.22 0.99
CA PHE A 199 -3.14 -18.21 0.75
C PHE A 199 -2.30 -18.50 2.00
N ILE A 200 -2.33 -17.62 3.01
CA ILE A 200 -1.74 -17.88 4.33
C ILE A 200 -2.73 -18.69 5.18
N ASN A 201 -2.34 -19.93 5.47
CA ASN A 201 -3.16 -20.85 6.25
C ASN A 201 -3.06 -20.60 7.77
N LEU A 202 -4.04 -19.87 8.32
CA LEU A 202 -4.10 -19.50 9.74
C LEU A 202 -4.33 -20.68 10.70
N ILE A 203 -4.73 -21.86 10.21
CA ILE A 203 -4.98 -23.04 11.06
C ILE A 203 -3.66 -23.61 11.59
N SER A 204 -2.60 -23.56 10.77
CA SER A 204 -1.30 -24.11 11.10
C SER A 204 -0.30 -23.00 11.37
N ILE A 205 0.02 -22.80 12.66
CA ILE A 205 1.03 -21.81 13.09
C ILE A 205 2.39 -22.08 12.42
N PRO A 206 2.91 -23.33 12.35
CA PRO A 206 4.18 -23.58 11.67
C PRO A 206 4.15 -23.20 10.19
N GLN A 207 3.08 -23.54 9.46
CA GLN A 207 2.97 -23.19 8.04
C GLN A 207 2.87 -21.67 7.85
N THR A 208 2.09 -20.99 8.71
CA THR A 208 1.99 -19.53 8.68
C THR A 208 3.36 -18.87 8.88
N LEU A 209 4.10 -19.29 9.91
CA LEU A 209 5.43 -18.76 10.19
C LEU A 209 6.40 -19.04 9.03
N THR A 210 6.39 -20.25 8.47
CA THR A 210 7.21 -20.58 7.29
C THR A 210 6.90 -19.66 6.12
N VAL A 211 5.62 -19.45 5.79
CA VAL A 211 5.24 -18.53 4.70
C VAL A 211 5.70 -17.11 4.99
N CYS A 212 5.51 -16.61 6.22
CA CYS A 212 5.97 -15.27 6.61
C CYS A 212 7.48 -15.12 6.46
N MET A 213 8.26 -16.11 6.91
CA MET A 213 9.72 -16.10 6.79
C MET A 213 10.18 -16.19 5.34
N LEU A 214 9.50 -16.98 4.50
CA LEU A 214 9.80 -17.06 3.07
C LEU A 214 9.57 -15.72 2.36
N VAL A 215 8.43 -15.08 2.63
CA VAL A 215 8.11 -13.76 2.05
C VAL A 215 9.12 -12.70 2.50
N LEU A 216 9.47 -12.68 3.79
CA LEU A 216 10.48 -11.76 4.33
C LEU A 216 11.86 -11.99 3.70
N THR A 217 12.31 -13.25 3.65
CA THR A 217 13.62 -13.60 3.08
C THR A 217 13.69 -13.27 1.59
N MET A 218 12.61 -13.55 0.86
CA MET A 218 12.50 -13.21 -0.56
C MET A 218 12.60 -11.69 -0.77
N ALA A 219 11.86 -10.89 0.00
CA ALA A 219 11.94 -9.43 -0.05
C ALA A 219 13.35 -8.90 0.28
N ALA A 220 14.02 -9.48 1.28
CA ALA A 220 15.38 -9.10 1.65
C ALA A 220 16.40 -9.39 0.56
N CYS A 221 16.34 -10.58 -0.04
CA CYS A 221 17.21 -10.94 -1.14
C CYS A 221 16.98 -10.06 -2.36
N GLN A 222 15.72 -9.72 -2.64
CA GLN A 222 15.36 -8.87 -3.78
C GLN A 222 15.84 -7.43 -3.58
N LEU A 223 15.62 -6.85 -2.39
CA LEU A 223 16.05 -5.49 -2.07
C LEU A 223 17.56 -5.36 -2.08
N ALA A 224 18.27 -6.30 -1.47
CA ALA A 224 19.72 -6.36 -1.53
C ALA A 224 20.19 -6.45 -2.99
N SER A 225 19.67 -7.41 -3.75
CA SER A 225 20.07 -7.66 -5.14
C SER A 225 19.85 -6.43 -6.04
N LYS A 226 18.68 -5.76 -5.95
CA LYS A 226 18.43 -4.54 -6.73
C LYS A 226 19.28 -3.36 -6.29
N SER A 227 19.49 -3.18 -4.99
CA SER A 227 20.32 -2.09 -4.47
C SER A 227 21.75 -2.21 -4.98
N PHE A 228 22.35 -3.40 -4.89
CA PHE A 228 23.66 -3.67 -5.48
C PHE A 228 23.66 -3.51 -6.99
N ALA A 229 22.68 -4.05 -7.72
CA ALA A 229 22.62 -3.92 -9.18
C ALA A 229 22.66 -2.46 -9.65
N VAL A 230 21.85 -1.59 -9.02
CA VAL A 230 21.78 -0.16 -9.34
C VAL A 230 23.07 0.57 -8.98
N VAL A 231 23.66 0.25 -7.82
CA VAL A 231 24.94 0.83 -7.39
C VAL A 231 26.07 0.44 -8.35
N LEU A 232 26.20 -0.84 -8.68
CA LEU A 232 27.25 -1.34 -9.57
C LEU A 232 27.10 -0.76 -10.99
N ALA A 233 25.86 -0.63 -11.49
CA ALA A 233 25.60 0.05 -12.76
C ALA A 233 26.06 1.53 -12.72
N ASN A 234 25.85 2.23 -11.61
CA ASN A 234 26.27 3.62 -11.46
C ASN A 234 27.79 3.79 -11.34
N VAL A 235 28.47 2.85 -10.67
CA VAL A 235 29.94 2.85 -10.56
C VAL A 235 30.56 2.73 -11.96
N GLU A 236 30.00 1.88 -12.81
CA GLU A 236 30.42 1.77 -14.21
C GLU A 236 30.09 3.06 -15.01
N SER A 237 28.82 3.47 -15.01
CA SER A 237 28.38 4.68 -15.70
C SER A 237 26.98 5.11 -15.29
N THR A 238 26.82 6.37 -14.87
CA THR A 238 25.50 6.96 -14.61
C THR A 238 24.56 6.89 -15.83
N ASN A 239 25.08 6.98 -17.05
CA ASN A 239 24.26 6.88 -18.26
C ASN A 239 23.63 5.50 -18.44
N ILE A 240 24.38 4.43 -18.10
CA ILE A 240 23.88 3.05 -18.16
C ILE A 240 22.77 2.87 -17.11
N LEU A 241 22.96 3.39 -15.90
CA LEU A 241 21.94 3.34 -14.86
C LEU A 241 20.65 4.06 -15.30
N VAL A 242 20.75 5.30 -15.78
CA VAL A 242 19.59 6.09 -16.21
C VAL A 242 18.86 5.40 -17.35
N LEU A 243 19.59 4.84 -18.32
CA LEU A 243 19.00 4.07 -19.42
C LEU A 243 18.25 2.84 -18.90
N TYR A 244 18.85 2.06 -18.00
CA TYR A 244 18.22 0.87 -17.40
C TYR A 244 16.91 1.22 -16.68
N ILE A 245 16.93 2.23 -15.79
CA ILE A 245 15.73 2.64 -15.05
C ILE A 245 14.66 3.17 -16.00
N THR A 246 15.04 4.01 -16.97
CA THR A 246 14.10 4.63 -17.91
C THR A 246 13.44 3.59 -18.80
N VAL A 247 14.20 2.61 -19.28
CA VAL A 247 13.66 1.52 -20.12
C VAL A 247 12.74 0.61 -19.30
N ASP A 248 13.13 0.23 -18.09
CA ASP A 248 12.32 -0.68 -17.25
C ASP A 248 10.98 -0.03 -16.84
N VAL A 249 11.02 1.18 -16.28
CA VAL A 249 9.81 1.91 -15.87
C VAL A 249 8.98 2.32 -17.09
N GLY A 250 9.63 2.86 -18.13
CA GLY A 250 8.98 3.30 -19.35
C GLY A 250 8.25 2.16 -20.06
N PHE A 251 8.89 0.99 -20.19
CA PHE A 251 8.28 -0.19 -20.80
C PHE A 251 7.06 -0.68 -19.98
N ALA A 252 7.17 -0.74 -18.65
CA ALA A 252 6.05 -1.12 -17.79
C ALA A 252 4.84 -0.19 -17.97
N PHE A 253 5.07 1.12 -18.09
CA PHE A 253 4.01 2.10 -18.29
C PHE A 253 3.42 2.02 -19.69
N LEU A 254 4.25 1.86 -20.73
CA LEU A 254 3.78 1.66 -22.10
C LEU A 254 2.87 0.43 -22.21
N VAL A 255 3.20 -0.68 -21.55
CA VAL A 255 2.34 -1.87 -21.50
C VAL A 255 0.99 -1.55 -20.85
N LYS A 256 0.97 -0.81 -19.74
CA LYS A 256 -0.29 -0.41 -19.08
C LYS A 256 -1.12 0.54 -19.93
N VAL A 257 -0.50 1.49 -20.62
CA VAL A 257 -1.19 2.40 -21.56
C VAL A 257 -1.76 1.63 -22.75
N ALA A 258 -0.96 0.75 -23.37
CA ALA A 258 -1.39 -0.07 -24.51
C ALA A 258 -2.59 -0.98 -24.16
N ARG A 259 -2.69 -1.40 -22.90
CA ARG A 259 -3.79 -2.23 -22.39
C ARG A 259 -4.97 -1.44 -21.81
N SER A 260 -4.96 -0.11 -21.92
CA SER A 260 -5.97 0.78 -21.32
C SER A 260 -6.13 0.60 -19.80
N ASP A 261 -5.05 0.23 -19.11
CA ASP A 261 -5.00 -0.11 -17.68
C ASP A 261 -4.11 0.86 -16.88
N PHE A 262 -3.69 1.97 -17.51
CA PHE A 262 -2.83 2.94 -16.86
C PHE A 262 -3.54 3.69 -15.74
N MET A 263 -4.77 4.17 -16.02
CA MET A 263 -5.60 4.92 -15.06
C MET A 263 -5.88 4.10 -13.80
N TYR A 264 -5.52 4.66 -12.65
CA TYR A 264 -5.80 4.07 -11.34
C TYR A 264 -7.31 4.09 -11.05
N TRP A 265 -7.76 3.15 -10.21
CA TRP A 265 -9.18 2.81 -10.04
C TRP A 265 -9.95 3.77 -9.14
N VAL A 266 -9.25 4.61 -8.36
CA VAL A 266 -9.87 5.55 -7.39
C VAL A 266 -10.76 6.58 -8.09
N PRO A 267 -11.98 6.84 -7.59
CA PRO A 267 -12.97 7.73 -8.21
C PRO A 267 -12.62 9.22 -8.01
N ILE A 268 -11.65 9.71 -8.78
CA ILE A 268 -11.28 11.14 -8.85
C ILE A 268 -11.99 11.80 -10.04
N GLN A 269 -12.78 12.85 -9.78
CA GLN A 269 -13.57 13.54 -10.81
C GLN A 269 -12.74 14.41 -11.77
N SER A 270 -11.71 15.09 -11.25
CA SER A 270 -10.85 15.94 -12.08
C SER A 270 -9.93 15.09 -12.96
N TYR A 271 -10.04 15.27 -14.27
CA TYR A 271 -9.28 14.52 -15.26
C TYR A 271 -7.76 14.70 -15.08
N PHE A 272 -7.30 15.95 -14.91
CA PHE A 272 -5.89 16.25 -14.73
C PHE A 272 -5.33 15.64 -13.43
N VAL A 273 -6.02 15.85 -12.31
CA VAL A 273 -5.60 15.31 -11.00
C VAL A 273 -5.55 13.78 -11.05
N ARG A 274 -6.52 13.15 -11.71
CA ARG A 274 -6.56 11.69 -11.89
C ARG A 274 -5.33 11.17 -12.65
N TRP A 275 -4.89 11.85 -13.70
CA TRP A 275 -3.67 11.48 -14.43
C TRP A 275 -2.42 11.58 -13.56
N CYS A 276 -2.24 12.71 -12.87
CA CYS A 276 -1.09 12.92 -11.98
C CYS A 276 -1.07 11.90 -10.84
N PHE A 277 -2.22 11.68 -10.20
CA PHE A 277 -2.37 10.69 -9.13
C PHE A 277 -2.07 9.28 -9.64
N SER A 278 -2.62 8.91 -10.80
CA SER A 278 -2.37 7.61 -11.41
C SER A 278 -0.89 7.40 -11.71
N PHE A 279 -0.22 8.39 -12.31
CA PHE A 279 1.21 8.31 -12.58
C PHE A 279 2.02 8.12 -11.28
N ALA A 280 1.74 8.92 -10.25
CA ALA A 280 2.45 8.86 -8.97
C ALA A 280 2.29 7.49 -8.31
N VAL A 281 1.06 6.99 -8.16
CA VAL A 281 0.80 5.70 -7.51
C VAL A 281 1.41 4.55 -8.32
N ARG A 282 1.28 4.56 -9.65
CA ARG A 282 1.87 3.52 -10.52
C ARG A 282 3.40 3.50 -10.44
N LEU A 283 4.03 4.67 -10.32
CA LEU A 283 5.48 4.77 -10.14
C LEU A 283 5.90 4.20 -8.79
N THR A 284 5.21 4.60 -7.72
CA THR A 284 5.45 4.08 -6.37
C THR A 284 5.31 2.56 -6.34
N THR A 285 4.21 2.00 -6.83
CA THR A 285 3.96 0.55 -6.82
C THR A 285 4.96 -0.22 -7.69
N LYS A 286 5.42 0.36 -8.81
CA LYS A 286 6.47 -0.23 -9.66
C LYS A 286 7.80 -0.29 -8.90
N ILE A 287 8.29 0.84 -8.41
CA ILE A 287 9.57 0.92 -7.69
C ILE A 287 9.56 0.01 -6.45
N THR A 288 8.50 0.06 -5.65
CA THR A 288 8.41 -0.78 -4.45
C THR A 288 8.32 -2.27 -4.80
N ALA A 289 7.63 -2.66 -5.86
CA ALA A 289 7.61 -4.06 -6.31
C ALA A 289 8.97 -4.52 -6.85
N ASP A 290 9.69 -3.67 -7.57
CA ASP A 290 11.00 -3.99 -8.14
C ASP A 290 12.06 -4.22 -7.07
N PHE A 291 12.15 -3.31 -6.11
CA PHE A 291 13.14 -3.39 -5.05
C PHE A 291 12.70 -4.33 -3.93
N ALA A 292 11.50 -4.16 -3.36
CA ALA A 292 11.11 -4.86 -2.14
C ALA A 292 10.29 -6.14 -2.38
N GLY A 293 9.96 -6.49 -3.63
CA GLY A 293 9.23 -7.73 -3.94
C GLY A 293 7.86 -7.84 -3.29
N THR A 294 7.22 -6.71 -2.97
CA THR A 294 5.99 -6.68 -2.18
C THR A 294 4.87 -7.42 -2.91
N LEU A 295 4.54 -8.62 -2.41
CA LEU A 295 3.61 -9.55 -3.05
C LEU A 295 2.21 -8.96 -3.24
N GLN A 296 1.79 -8.01 -2.40
CA GLN A 296 0.51 -7.30 -2.58
C GLN A 296 0.39 -6.63 -3.96
N PHE A 297 1.49 -6.15 -4.53
CA PHE A 297 1.47 -5.47 -5.83
C PHE A 297 1.31 -6.40 -7.04
N ARG A 298 1.22 -7.73 -6.82
CA ARG A 298 0.76 -8.68 -7.86
C ARG A 298 -0.72 -8.51 -8.21
N HIS A 299 -1.48 -7.71 -7.46
CA HIS A 299 -2.90 -7.49 -7.68
C HIS A 299 -3.16 -6.85 -9.05
N PRO A 300 -4.20 -7.25 -9.81
CA PRO A 300 -4.50 -6.65 -11.12
C PRO A 300 -4.72 -5.14 -11.09
N LEU A 301 -5.30 -4.62 -10.01
CA LEU A 301 -5.43 -3.17 -9.79
C LEU A 301 -4.09 -2.46 -9.57
N GLU A 302 -3.01 -3.18 -9.27
CA GLU A 302 -1.65 -2.68 -9.04
C GLU A 302 -0.77 -2.99 -10.27
N ASN A 303 0.31 -3.77 -10.12
CA ASN A 303 1.18 -4.11 -11.25
C ASN A 303 0.65 -5.30 -12.08
N GLY A 304 -0.20 -6.13 -11.48
CA GLY A 304 -0.70 -7.37 -12.09
C GLY A 304 0.24 -8.57 -11.92
N GLY A 305 -0.33 -9.76 -12.03
CA GLY A 305 0.36 -11.02 -11.71
C GLY A 305 1.57 -11.26 -12.60
N LEU A 306 1.37 -11.34 -13.91
CA LEU A 306 2.45 -11.63 -14.86
C LEU A 306 3.60 -10.61 -14.77
N HIS A 307 3.29 -9.32 -14.65
CA HIS A 307 4.33 -8.29 -14.52
C HIS A 307 5.14 -8.46 -13.23
N PHE A 308 4.45 -8.66 -12.10
CA PHE A 308 5.12 -8.93 -10.82
C PHE A 308 6.03 -10.16 -10.91
N MET A 309 5.57 -11.24 -11.55
CA MET A 309 6.37 -12.45 -11.74
C MET A 309 7.61 -12.19 -12.60
N MET A 310 7.48 -11.39 -13.67
CA MET A 310 8.63 -10.97 -14.47
C MET A 310 9.64 -10.17 -13.64
N THR A 311 9.19 -9.26 -12.78
CA THR A 311 10.07 -8.52 -11.86
C THR A 311 10.85 -9.45 -10.93
N ILE A 312 10.16 -10.44 -10.33
CA ILE A 312 10.79 -11.43 -9.44
C ILE A 312 11.91 -12.19 -10.15
N PHE A 313 11.67 -12.64 -11.39
CA PHE A 313 12.66 -13.40 -12.15
C PHE A 313 13.77 -12.51 -12.74
N MET A 314 13.45 -11.33 -13.23
CA MET A 314 14.42 -10.41 -13.85
C MET A 314 15.40 -9.83 -12.85
N THR A 315 15.03 -9.73 -11.57
CA THR A 315 15.90 -9.15 -10.53
C THR A 315 17.23 -9.90 -10.38
N PRO A 316 17.26 -11.23 -10.15
CA PRO A 316 18.49 -12.03 -10.19
C PRO A 316 19.32 -11.85 -11.46
N PHE A 317 18.68 -11.84 -12.64
CA PHE A 317 19.40 -11.69 -13.92
C PHE A 317 20.09 -10.34 -14.03
N VAL A 318 19.37 -9.26 -13.71
CA VAL A 318 19.92 -7.88 -13.73
C VAL A 318 21.06 -7.73 -12.72
N CYS A 319 20.88 -8.30 -11.53
CA CYS A 319 21.88 -8.29 -10.47
C CYS A 319 23.20 -8.97 -10.90
N LEU A 320 23.10 -10.19 -11.45
CA LEU A 320 24.27 -10.91 -11.98
C LEU A 320 24.86 -10.24 -13.22
N TYR A 321 24.02 -9.65 -14.09
CA TYR A 321 24.49 -8.93 -15.26
C TYR A 321 25.38 -7.74 -14.88
N PHE A 322 24.90 -6.85 -14.01
CA PHE A 322 25.69 -5.71 -13.55
C PHE A 322 26.86 -6.12 -12.66
N GLY A 323 26.72 -7.18 -11.86
CA GLY A 323 27.84 -7.80 -11.15
C GLY A 323 28.96 -8.24 -12.09
N GLY A 324 28.60 -8.94 -13.17
CA GLY A 324 29.58 -9.41 -14.16
C GLY A 324 30.20 -8.29 -14.99
N ARG A 325 29.45 -7.22 -15.28
CA ARG A 325 30.02 -6.00 -15.89
C ARG A 325 31.00 -5.32 -14.96
N TYR A 326 30.65 -5.19 -13.68
CA TYR A 326 31.51 -4.61 -12.66
C TYR A 326 32.82 -5.39 -12.50
N LEU A 327 32.78 -6.74 -12.52
CA LEU A 327 33.99 -7.57 -12.52
C LEU A 327 34.96 -7.16 -13.64
N ARG A 328 34.45 -7.04 -14.87
CA ARG A 328 35.25 -6.67 -16.04
C ARG A 328 35.76 -5.23 -15.96
N PHE A 329 34.90 -4.32 -15.50
CA PHE A 329 35.26 -2.93 -15.29
C PHE A 329 36.45 -2.79 -14.33
N VAL A 330 36.39 -3.48 -13.18
CA VAL A 330 37.48 -3.47 -12.20
C VAL A 330 38.75 -4.12 -12.77
N GLU A 331 38.65 -5.25 -13.46
CA GLU A 331 39.80 -5.91 -14.10
C GLU A 331 40.50 -4.98 -15.11
N GLU A 332 39.73 -4.21 -15.91
CA GLU A 332 40.27 -3.25 -16.86
C GLU A 332 40.92 -2.02 -16.18
N GLU A 333 40.42 -1.59 -15.03
CA GLU A 333 40.98 -0.48 -14.24
C GLU A 333 42.22 -0.90 -13.43
N GLU A 334 42.20 -2.09 -12.83
CA GLU A 334 43.33 -2.64 -12.07
C GLU A 334 44.57 -2.76 -12.97
N ASN A 335 44.37 -3.23 -14.21
CA ASN A 335 45.40 -3.27 -15.25
C ASN A 335 45.93 -1.88 -15.66
N ARG A 336 45.19 -0.80 -15.40
CA ARG A 336 45.59 0.58 -15.75
C ARG A 336 46.18 1.38 -14.59
N ALA A 337 45.73 1.16 -13.36
CA ALA A 337 45.98 2.10 -12.25
C ALA A 337 46.46 1.46 -10.94
N SER A 338 46.70 0.15 -10.87
CA SER A 338 47.22 -0.54 -9.65
C SER A 338 46.48 -0.12 -8.37
N MET A 339 45.15 -0.08 -8.42
CA MET A 339 44.30 0.22 -7.27
C MET A 339 43.91 -1.05 -6.53
N ASN A 340 44.11 -1.08 -5.21
CA ASN A 340 43.69 -2.19 -4.35
C ASN A 340 42.25 -1.98 -3.88
N TYR A 341 41.31 -2.78 -4.40
CA TYR A 341 39.96 -2.90 -3.84
C TYR A 341 39.95 -3.89 -2.66
N VAL A 342 39.14 -3.65 -1.62
CA VAL A 342 39.17 -4.42 -0.36
C VAL A 342 38.37 -5.74 -0.43
N PHE A 343 37.24 -5.76 -1.15
CA PHE A 343 36.63 -7.02 -1.55
C PHE A 343 37.19 -7.41 -2.92
N GLU A 344 37.68 -8.65 -3.04
CA GLU A 344 37.88 -9.20 -4.36
C GLU A 344 36.54 -9.13 -5.10
N SER A 345 36.52 -8.57 -6.30
CA SER A 345 35.32 -8.42 -7.11
C SER A 345 34.57 -9.77 -7.25
N SER A 346 35.32 -10.89 -7.19
CA SER A 346 34.84 -12.28 -7.11
C SER A 346 33.89 -12.54 -5.92
N GLN A 347 34.16 -11.98 -4.74
CA GLN A 347 33.35 -12.12 -3.53
C GLN A 347 32.03 -11.37 -3.65
N ILE A 348 32.05 -10.16 -4.22
CA ILE A 348 30.83 -9.40 -4.52
C ILE A 348 29.96 -10.21 -5.48
N TYR A 349 30.52 -10.68 -6.60
CA TYR A 349 29.78 -11.48 -7.57
C TYR A 349 29.24 -12.79 -6.96
N GLY A 350 30.04 -13.49 -6.15
CA GLY A 350 29.62 -14.68 -5.42
C GLY A 350 28.47 -14.40 -4.44
N GLY A 351 28.52 -13.28 -3.72
CA GLY A 351 27.45 -12.81 -2.84
C GLY A 351 26.14 -12.51 -3.59
N LEU A 352 26.22 -11.85 -4.75
CA LEU A 352 25.06 -11.61 -5.63
C LEU A 352 24.47 -12.93 -6.14
N GLY A 353 25.31 -13.90 -6.49
CA GLY A 353 24.88 -15.26 -6.82
C GLY A 353 24.17 -15.97 -5.68
N ALA A 354 24.68 -15.85 -4.44
CA ALA A 354 24.05 -16.42 -3.26
C ALA A 354 22.67 -15.78 -2.99
N LEU A 355 22.55 -14.46 -3.09
CA LEU A 355 21.28 -13.74 -2.93
C LEU A 355 20.26 -14.15 -4.01
N ALA A 356 20.70 -14.23 -5.27
CA ALA A 356 19.88 -14.69 -6.39
C ALA A 356 19.35 -16.12 -6.17
N CYS A 357 20.23 -17.05 -5.78
CA CYS A 357 19.88 -18.44 -5.48
C CYS A 357 18.90 -18.53 -4.30
N LEU A 358 19.15 -17.79 -3.22
CA LEU A 358 18.28 -17.79 -2.05
C LEU A 358 16.89 -17.21 -2.37
N GLN A 359 16.82 -16.11 -3.13
CA GLN A 359 15.55 -15.54 -3.59
C GLN A 359 14.74 -16.56 -4.41
N PHE A 360 15.40 -17.23 -5.36
CA PHE A 360 14.76 -18.24 -6.21
C PHE A 360 14.28 -19.44 -5.39
N LEU A 361 15.11 -19.93 -4.46
CA LEU A 361 14.73 -21.02 -3.56
C LEU A 361 13.51 -20.63 -2.72
N CYS A 362 13.52 -19.44 -2.10
CA CYS A 362 12.38 -18.95 -1.32
C CYS A 362 11.11 -18.85 -2.16
N PHE A 363 11.20 -18.33 -3.39
CA PHE A 363 10.05 -18.23 -4.30
C PHE A 363 9.50 -19.60 -4.69
N VAL A 364 10.37 -20.55 -5.06
CA VAL A 364 9.96 -21.92 -5.43
C VAL A 364 9.32 -22.61 -4.23
N THR A 365 9.95 -22.57 -3.05
CA THR A 365 9.38 -23.15 -1.83
C THR A 365 8.04 -22.52 -1.47
N PHE A 366 7.93 -21.19 -1.57
CA PHE A 366 6.67 -20.47 -1.36
C PHE A 366 5.58 -20.99 -2.32
N MET A 367 5.88 -21.10 -3.62
CA MET A 367 4.94 -21.62 -4.63
C MET A 367 4.52 -23.06 -4.37
N LEU A 368 5.41 -23.89 -3.83
CA LEU A 368 5.10 -25.27 -3.47
C LEU A 368 4.16 -25.37 -2.26
N ILE A 369 4.34 -24.48 -1.28
CA ILE A 369 3.54 -24.45 -0.04
C ILE A 369 2.14 -23.85 -0.26
N ILE A 370 2.01 -22.78 -1.05
CA ILE A 370 0.70 -22.13 -1.19
C ILE A 370 -0.33 -23.02 -1.91
N PRO A 371 -1.62 -22.95 -1.53
CA PRO A 371 -2.68 -23.72 -2.18
C PRO A 371 -2.76 -23.44 -3.68
N ARG A 372 -2.96 -24.50 -4.48
CA ARG A 372 -2.96 -24.42 -5.96
C ARG A 372 -3.92 -23.38 -6.51
N LYS A 373 -5.08 -23.18 -5.86
CA LYS A 373 -6.10 -22.22 -6.29
C LYS A 373 -5.60 -20.78 -6.39
N TYR A 374 -4.60 -20.39 -5.58
CA TYR A 374 -4.07 -19.03 -5.58
C TYR A 374 -2.93 -18.81 -6.56
N ARG A 375 -2.29 -19.88 -7.06
CA ARG A 375 -1.08 -19.76 -7.88
C ARG A 375 -1.35 -19.06 -9.21
N ALA A 376 -2.55 -19.25 -9.77
CA ALA A 376 -3.01 -18.58 -11.00
C ALA A 376 -2.91 -17.05 -10.95
N SER A 377 -3.00 -16.47 -9.75
CA SER A 377 -2.86 -15.03 -9.56
C SER A 377 -1.48 -14.48 -9.91
N PHE A 378 -0.43 -15.31 -9.96
CA PHE A 378 0.95 -14.89 -10.24
C PHE A 378 1.27 -14.84 -11.74
N TRP A 379 0.51 -15.52 -12.58
CA TRP A 379 0.67 -15.48 -14.04
C TRP A 379 -0.59 -14.96 -14.74
N SER A 380 -1.52 -14.38 -13.97
CA SER A 380 -2.71 -13.76 -14.53
C SER A 380 -2.32 -12.53 -15.37
N THR A 381 -2.93 -12.44 -16.54
CA THR A 381 -2.84 -11.30 -17.45
C THR A 381 -4.07 -10.40 -17.39
N LYS A 382 -4.97 -10.61 -16.41
CA LYS A 382 -6.17 -9.76 -16.25
C LYS A 382 -5.78 -8.31 -15.97
N THR A 383 -6.45 -7.35 -16.62
CA THR A 383 -6.35 -5.92 -16.28
C THR A 383 -7.11 -5.62 -14.99
N GLY A 384 -6.90 -4.43 -14.41
CA GLY A 384 -7.67 -3.98 -13.26
C GLY A 384 -9.17 -3.94 -13.55
N SER A 385 -9.56 -3.42 -14.72
CA SER A 385 -10.95 -3.41 -15.19
C SER A 385 -11.55 -4.80 -15.31
N GLN A 386 -10.85 -5.73 -15.97
CA GLN A 386 -11.29 -7.13 -16.10
C GLN A 386 -11.46 -7.78 -14.73
N PHE A 387 -10.54 -7.53 -13.80
CA PHE A 387 -10.66 -8.07 -12.45
C PHE A 387 -11.91 -7.56 -11.71
N VAL A 388 -12.25 -6.28 -11.83
CA VAL A 388 -13.45 -5.70 -11.20
C VAL A 388 -14.73 -6.24 -11.84
N ILE A 389 -14.75 -6.35 -13.17
CA ILE A 389 -15.88 -6.92 -13.92
C ILE A 389 -16.10 -8.39 -13.55
N ASP A 390 -15.03 -9.19 -13.53
CA ASP A 390 -15.09 -10.59 -13.13
C ASP A 390 -15.54 -10.75 -11.68
N LYS A 391 -15.05 -9.89 -10.76
CA LYS A 391 -15.50 -9.88 -9.35
C LYS A 391 -17.00 -9.62 -9.26
N PHE A 392 -17.54 -8.69 -10.04
CA PHE A 392 -18.98 -8.41 -10.09
C PHE A 392 -19.78 -9.61 -10.62
N ALA A 393 -19.29 -10.27 -11.67
CA ALA A 393 -19.95 -11.43 -12.26
C ALA A 393 -19.90 -12.68 -11.35
N GLU A 394 -18.75 -12.96 -10.73
CA GLU A 394 -18.51 -14.16 -9.90
C GLU A 394 -19.23 -14.13 -8.54
N ALA A 395 -19.50 -12.94 -7.99
CA ALA A 395 -20.10 -12.82 -6.66
C ALA A 395 -21.53 -13.41 -6.58
N GLY A 396 -22.27 -13.45 -7.69
CA GLY A 396 -23.68 -13.87 -7.71
C GLY A 396 -24.60 -12.96 -6.90
N ASP A 397 -25.92 -13.13 -7.02
CA ASP A 397 -26.88 -12.22 -6.36
C ASP A 397 -26.97 -12.40 -4.84
N GLU A 398 -26.55 -13.58 -4.33
CA GLU A 398 -26.48 -13.86 -2.90
C GLU A 398 -25.43 -13.00 -2.17
N ASN A 399 -24.37 -12.57 -2.87
CA ASN A 399 -23.31 -11.72 -2.31
C ASN A 399 -23.44 -10.27 -2.78
N ALA A 400 -24.65 -9.70 -2.67
CA ALA A 400 -24.93 -8.31 -3.00
C ALA A 400 -23.95 -7.30 -2.34
N SER A 401 -23.48 -7.61 -1.13
CA SER A 401 -22.50 -6.82 -0.39
C SER A 401 -21.14 -6.69 -1.10
N VAL A 402 -20.79 -7.67 -1.94
CA VAL A 402 -19.54 -7.70 -2.73
C VAL A 402 -19.74 -7.04 -4.09
N LYS A 403 -20.90 -7.25 -4.74
CA LYS A 403 -21.22 -6.64 -6.05
C LYS A 403 -21.27 -5.12 -5.97
N ILE A 404 -21.79 -4.57 -4.86
CA ILE A 404 -21.90 -3.11 -4.69
C ILE A 404 -20.54 -2.40 -4.62
N ASP A 405 -19.45 -3.11 -4.30
CA ASP A 405 -18.10 -2.53 -4.29
C ASP A 405 -17.65 -2.06 -5.68
N VAL A 406 -18.37 -2.42 -6.75
CA VAL A 406 -18.12 -1.86 -8.08
C VAL A 406 -18.09 -0.32 -8.04
N PHE A 407 -18.94 0.30 -7.19
CA PHE A 407 -19.00 1.75 -6.98
C PHE A 407 -17.84 2.32 -6.14
N GLU A 408 -16.98 1.49 -5.53
CA GLU A 408 -15.70 1.96 -4.97
C GLU A 408 -14.72 2.37 -6.08
N ASN A 409 -14.98 1.99 -7.33
CA ASN A 409 -14.14 2.26 -8.48
C ASN A 409 -14.69 3.42 -9.34
N HIS A 410 -13.81 4.07 -10.09
CA HIS A 410 -14.24 5.03 -11.11
C HIS A 410 -15.00 4.31 -12.24
N ILE A 411 -16.06 4.93 -12.78
CA ILE A 411 -16.89 4.41 -13.88
C ILE A 411 -16.12 3.91 -15.11
N CYS A 412 -14.91 4.42 -15.40
CA CYS A 412 -14.09 3.95 -16.51
C CYS A 412 -13.63 2.49 -16.35
N VAL A 413 -13.60 1.97 -15.11
CA VAL A 413 -13.13 0.63 -14.78
C VAL A 413 -14.18 -0.42 -15.14
N TYR A 414 -15.48 -0.10 -14.98
CA TYR A 414 -16.59 -1.02 -15.22
C TYR A 414 -17.54 -0.53 -16.33
N LYS A 415 -17.08 0.39 -17.20
CA LYS A 415 -17.86 0.99 -18.29
C LYS A 415 -18.52 -0.05 -19.21
N GLU A 416 -17.86 -1.18 -19.42
CA GLU A 416 -18.36 -2.26 -20.29
C GLU A 416 -19.66 -2.89 -19.75
N ILE A 417 -19.82 -2.94 -18.42
CA ILE A 417 -20.97 -3.53 -17.73
C ILE A 417 -21.86 -2.46 -17.07
N GLU A 418 -21.70 -1.18 -17.43
CA GLU A 418 -22.40 -0.05 -16.80
C GLU A 418 -23.91 -0.28 -16.76
N GLN A 419 -24.49 -0.73 -17.89
CA GLN A 419 -25.91 -0.99 -18.00
C GLN A 419 -26.35 -2.21 -17.19
N GLU A 420 -25.54 -3.27 -17.13
CA GLU A 420 -25.82 -4.45 -16.31
C GLU A 420 -25.80 -4.10 -14.82
N VAL A 421 -24.83 -3.30 -14.39
CA VAL A 421 -24.74 -2.79 -13.01
C VAL A 421 -25.97 -1.93 -12.68
N ARG A 422 -26.42 -1.08 -13.60
CA ARG A 422 -27.62 -0.24 -13.42
C ARG A 422 -28.88 -1.09 -13.26
N VAL A 423 -29.10 -2.08 -14.13
CA VAL A 423 -30.27 -2.96 -14.06
C VAL A 423 -30.25 -3.74 -12.74
N TRP A 424 -29.13 -4.40 -12.43
CA TRP A 424 -28.96 -5.15 -11.19
C TRP A 424 -29.20 -4.30 -9.94
N LEU A 425 -28.67 -3.07 -9.92
CA LEU A 425 -28.88 -2.15 -8.81
C LEU A 425 -30.38 -1.89 -8.61
N ASN A 426 -31.10 -1.48 -9.65
CA ASN A 426 -32.51 -1.11 -9.53
C ASN A 426 -33.43 -2.28 -9.16
N GLU A 427 -33.08 -3.51 -9.53
CA GLU A 427 -33.82 -4.73 -9.14
C GLU A 427 -33.72 -5.02 -7.63
N HIS A 428 -32.58 -4.72 -7.00
CA HIS A 428 -32.31 -5.10 -5.61
C HIS A 428 -32.45 -3.93 -4.63
N LEU A 429 -32.26 -2.69 -5.09
CA LEU A 429 -32.14 -1.51 -4.24
C LEU A 429 -33.37 -1.29 -3.36
N ARG A 430 -34.58 -1.53 -3.88
CA ARG A 430 -35.82 -1.42 -3.08
C ARG A 430 -35.81 -2.39 -1.91
N LYS A 431 -35.42 -3.65 -2.14
CA LYS A 431 -35.34 -4.67 -1.10
C LYS A 431 -34.37 -4.25 0.01
N TRP A 432 -33.18 -3.76 -0.34
CA TRP A 432 -32.19 -3.38 0.67
C TRP A 432 -32.60 -2.17 1.50
N VAL A 433 -33.32 -1.22 0.90
CA VAL A 433 -33.86 -0.05 1.60
C VAL A 433 -35.01 -0.44 2.52
N ASP A 434 -35.91 -1.30 2.06
CA ASP A 434 -37.08 -1.71 2.84
C ASP A 434 -36.73 -2.70 3.96
N GLU A 435 -35.70 -3.55 3.78
CA GLU A 435 -35.20 -4.51 4.78
C GLU A 435 -34.11 -3.93 5.71
N GLU A 436 -33.67 -2.68 5.48
CA GLU A 436 -32.61 -2.00 6.24
C GLU A 436 -31.36 -2.87 6.48
N VAL A 437 -30.77 -3.36 5.38
CA VAL A 437 -29.66 -4.33 5.45
C VAL A 437 -28.40 -3.70 6.05
N GLU A 438 -27.81 -4.36 7.06
CA GLU A 438 -26.69 -3.84 7.87
C GLU A 438 -25.45 -3.41 7.07
N TRP A 439 -25.09 -4.17 6.02
CA TRP A 439 -23.91 -3.84 5.20
C TRP A 439 -24.13 -2.66 4.25
N PHE A 440 -25.39 -2.24 4.02
CA PHE A 440 -25.75 -1.14 3.12
C PHE A 440 -25.82 0.19 3.89
N ASP A 441 -24.68 0.59 4.43
CA ASP A 441 -24.52 1.80 5.24
C ASP A 441 -24.52 3.10 4.41
N ASP A 442 -24.50 4.24 5.11
CA ASP A 442 -24.53 5.56 4.47
C ASP A 442 -23.28 5.85 3.61
N GLN A 443 -22.15 5.19 3.88
CA GLN A 443 -20.95 5.28 3.05
C GLN A 443 -21.18 4.61 1.70
N LYS A 444 -21.68 3.36 1.68
CA LYS A 444 -22.01 2.65 0.44
C LYS A 444 -23.09 3.39 -0.36
N LYS A 445 -24.14 3.88 0.32
CA LYS A 445 -25.19 4.71 -0.30
C LYS A 445 -24.61 5.92 -1.01
N SER A 446 -23.60 6.58 -0.42
CA SER A 446 -22.97 7.78 -0.98
C SER A 446 -22.09 7.53 -2.21
N LEU A 447 -21.66 6.29 -2.45
CA LEU A 447 -20.82 5.92 -3.60
C LEU A 447 -21.63 5.71 -4.88
N ILE A 448 -22.92 5.36 -4.75
CA ILE A 448 -23.83 5.15 -5.89
C ILE A 448 -24.08 6.49 -6.58
N PRO A 449 -23.82 6.63 -7.90
CA PRO A 449 -24.18 7.83 -8.65
C PRO A 449 -25.71 8.03 -8.77
N ASP A 450 -26.17 9.28 -8.77
CA ASP A 450 -27.61 9.60 -8.80
C ASP A 450 -28.30 9.11 -10.09
N ASP A 451 -27.58 9.09 -11.21
CA ASP A 451 -28.04 8.68 -12.54
C ASP A 451 -28.24 7.16 -12.70
N PHE A 452 -27.71 6.38 -11.76
CA PHE A 452 -27.89 4.92 -11.72
C PHE A 452 -29.21 4.49 -11.09
N VAL A 453 -29.91 5.38 -10.37
CA VAL A 453 -31.18 5.07 -9.69
C VAL A 453 -32.37 5.60 -10.50
N ASP A 454 -33.22 4.71 -10.97
CA ASP A 454 -34.35 5.06 -11.84
C ASP A 454 -35.54 5.63 -11.03
N ASP A 455 -35.80 5.06 -9.85
CA ASP A 455 -36.88 5.51 -8.95
C ASP A 455 -36.43 6.71 -8.13
N LYS A 456 -36.93 7.90 -8.49
CA LYS A 456 -36.65 9.17 -7.79
C LYS A 456 -37.06 9.15 -6.31
N VAL A 457 -38.11 8.42 -5.94
CA VAL A 457 -38.56 8.33 -4.55
C VAL A 457 -37.56 7.49 -3.75
N LEU A 458 -37.08 6.40 -4.34
CA LEU A 458 -36.07 5.56 -3.74
C LEU A 458 -34.72 6.28 -3.61
N LEU A 459 -34.35 7.06 -4.63
CA LEU A 459 -33.16 7.92 -4.58
C LEU A 459 -33.25 8.88 -3.39
N LEU A 460 -34.37 9.57 -3.20
CA LEU A 460 -34.57 10.47 -2.06
C LEU A 460 -34.51 9.73 -0.71
N LYS A 461 -35.02 8.50 -0.61
CA LYS A 461 -34.88 7.67 0.61
C LYS A 461 -33.42 7.35 0.93
N ILE A 462 -32.63 7.00 -0.09
CA ILE A 462 -31.21 6.67 0.06
C ILE A 462 -30.37 7.92 0.36
N ARG A 463 -30.77 9.06 -0.21
CA ARG A 463 -30.18 10.39 0.04
C ARG A 463 -30.76 11.01 1.31
N GLY A 464 -30.75 10.25 2.40
CA GLY A 464 -31.09 10.77 3.73
C GLY A 464 -30.13 11.87 4.17
N ILE A 465 -30.45 12.54 5.29
CA ILE A 465 -29.70 13.68 5.82
C ILE A 465 -28.19 13.39 5.91
N GLU A 466 -27.82 12.20 6.39
CA GLU A 466 -26.40 11.85 6.57
C GLU A 466 -25.69 11.62 5.24
N VAL A 467 -26.33 10.95 4.29
CA VAL A 467 -25.79 10.76 2.94
C VAL A 467 -25.67 12.09 2.20
N GLU A 468 -26.64 13.00 2.33
CA GLU A 468 -26.54 14.35 1.77
C GLU A 468 -25.41 15.16 2.40
N LYS A 469 -25.17 15.04 3.72
CA LYS A 469 -24.00 15.65 4.36
C LYS A 469 -22.72 15.09 3.75
N ILE A 470 -22.61 13.77 3.57
CA ILE A 470 -21.44 13.12 2.94
C ILE A 470 -21.24 13.65 1.52
N LEU A 471 -22.31 13.75 0.72
CA LEU A 471 -22.25 14.23 -0.66
C LEU A 471 -21.91 15.72 -0.75
N LYS A 472 -22.51 16.58 0.08
CA LYS A 472 -22.17 18.02 0.18
C LYS A 472 -20.69 18.18 0.57
N LYS A 473 -20.21 17.40 1.54
CA LYS A 473 -18.78 17.36 1.91
C LYS A 473 -17.89 16.94 0.73
N ARG A 474 -18.27 15.93 -0.07
CA ARG A 474 -17.52 15.51 -1.28
C ARG A 474 -17.52 16.59 -2.37
N ARG A 475 -18.64 17.26 -2.61
CA ARG A 475 -18.76 18.32 -3.63
C ARG A 475 -17.89 19.54 -3.28
N ASN A 476 -17.91 19.95 -2.01
CA ASN A 476 -17.11 21.08 -1.52
C ASN A 476 -15.59 20.78 -1.52
N SER A 477 -15.18 19.51 -1.49
CA SER A 477 -13.76 19.13 -1.61
C SER A 477 -13.21 19.18 -3.05
N ILE A 478 -14.07 19.26 -4.06
CA ILE A 478 -13.67 19.24 -5.48
C ILE A 478 -13.77 20.65 -6.10
N GLY A 479 -14.71 21.49 -5.64
CA GLY A 479 -14.92 22.85 -6.14
C GLY A 479 -13.88 23.91 -5.70
N GLY A 480 -12.82 23.54 -4.98
CA GLY A 480 -11.76 24.48 -4.57
C GLY A 480 -10.75 24.83 -5.67
N TRP A 481 -10.89 24.25 -6.87
CA TRP A 481 -9.95 24.38 -8.00
C TRP A 481 -10.67 24.72 -9.32
N ASP A 482 -11.86 25.30 -9.26
CA ASP A 482 -12.47 25.93 -10.43
C ASP A 482 -12.02 27.40 -10.46
N GLY A 483 -11.23 27.75 -11.47
CA GLY A 483 -10.65 29.07 -11.70
C GLY A 483 -11.67 30.13 -12.13
N THR A 484 -12.79 30.23 -11.42
CA THR A 484 -13.70 31.39 -11.47
C THR A 484 -13.69 32.02 -10.08
N GLY A 485 -12.82 33.00 -9.90
CA GLY A 485 -12.86 33.84 -8.73
C GLY A 485 -14.16 34.63 -8.73
N ASP A 486 -14.99 34.40 -7.71
CA ASP A 486 -15.97 35.38 -7.26
C ASP A 486 -15.86 35.52 -5.73
N GLY A 487 -15.43 36.72 -5.36
CA GLY A 487 -15.74 37.48 -4.14
C GLY A 487 -15.99 36.75 -2.82
N ALA A 488 -15.05 36.94 -1.90
CA ALA A 488 -15.29 36.84 -0.47
C ALA A 488 -16.41 37.81 0.00
N GLN A 489 -17.38 37.28 0.74
CA GLN A 489 -18.20 37.93 1.78
C GLN A 489 -18.72 36.76 2.64
N GLY A 490 -18.31 36.57 3.89
CA GLY A 490 -18.44 37.49 5.03
C GLY A 490 -19.49 36.87 5.97
N ASP A 491 -19.04 36.40 7.13
CA ASP A 491 -19.80 35.64 8.15
C ASP A 491 -21.12 36.30 8.60
N GLY A 492 -22.09 35.46 9.00
CA GLY A 492 -23.06 35.83 10.05
C GLY A 492 -24.51 35.40 9.83
N ALA A 493 -25.00 34.55 10.74
CA ALA A 493 -26.39 34.35 11.14
C ALA A 493 -27.39 33.78 10.11
N GLN A 494 -27.79 32.51 10.32
CA GLN A 494 -29.18 32.03 10.13
C GLN A 494 -29.30 30.56 10.56
N ASP A 495 -29.24 30.32 11.88
CA ASP A 495 -30.08 29.28 12.48
C ASP A 495 -31.53 29.84 12.50
N GLU A 496 -32.52 29.02 12.15
CA GLU A 496 -33.99 29.25 12.15
C GLU A 496 -34.76 29.48 10.83
N SER A 497 -34.16 29.52 9.64
CA SER A 497 -34.95 29.64 8.38
C SER A 497 -35.27 28.35 7.62
N ASP A 498 -34.62 27.22 7.93
CA ASP A 498 -34.69 26.01 7.09
C ASP A 498 -35.94 25.13 7.29
N GLN A 499 -36.76 25.35 8.31
CA GLN A 499 -38.04 24.63 8.46
C GLN A 499 -39.20 25.20 7.64
N ARG A 500 -39.10 26.42 7.09
CA ARG A 500 -40.17 27.01 6.25
C ARG A 500 -40.05 26.70 4.75
N SER A 501 -38.86 26.35 4.27
CA SER A 501 -38.65 26.02 2.84
C SER A 501 -39.25 24.67 2.43
N TYR A 502 -39.34 23.71 3.37
CA TYR A 502 -39.93 22.38 3.09
C TYR A 502 -41.46 22.39 3.02
N SER A 503 -42.14 23.39 3.61
CA SER A 503 -43.59 23.53 3.51
C SER A 503 -44.04 24.21 2.20
N PHE A 504 -43.18 25.04 1.58
CA PHE A 504 -43.51 25.77 0.36
C PHE A 504 -43.34 24.96 -0.92
N MET A 505 -42.43 23.97 -0.93
CA MET A 505 -42.23 23.09 -2.09
C MET A 505 -43.34 22.04 -2.27
N CYS A 506 -44.02 21.62 -1.19
CA CYS A 506 -45.18 20.72 -1.29
C CYS A 506 -46.47 21.41 -1.77
N ALA A 507 -46.58 22.74 -1.70
CA ALA A 507 -47.77 23.47 -2.13
C ALA A 507 -47.75 23.87 -3.63
N ASN A 508 -46.58 23.97 -4.26
CA ASN A 508 -46.47 24.37 -5.67
C ASN A 508 -46.47 23.19 -6.66
N ALA A 509 -46.37 21.93 -6.19
CA ALA A 509 -46.46 20.75 -7.04
C ALA A 509 -47.91 20.38 -7.48
N GLN A 510 -48.93 21.03 -6.92
CA GLN A 510 -50.35 20.82 -7.28
C GLN A 510 -50.98 21.92 -8.15
N ARG A 511 -50.27 23.01 -8.50
CA ARG A 511 -50.79 24.11 -9.35
C ARG A 511 -50.18 24.21 -10.75
N GLY A 512 -49.31 23.29 -11.14
CA GLY A 512 -48.64 23.30 -12.47
C GLY A 512 -49.36 22.55 -13.60
N ARG A 513 -50.50 21.90 -13.34
CA ARG A 513 -51.30 21.21 -14.37
C ARG A 513 -52.59 21.97 -14.67
N GLU A 514 -52.47 23.18 -15.18
CA GLU A 514 -53.58 23.89 -15.85
C GLU A 514 -53.04 25.19 -16.44
N GLN A 515 -52.21 25.10 -17.48
CA GLN A 515 -52.02 26.17 -18.47
C GLN A 515 -50.99 25.73 -19.52
N LYS A 516 -51.52 25.20 -20.62
CA LYS A 516 -51.15 25.50 -22.03
C LYS A 516 -51.62 24.33 -22.92
N CYS A 517 -52.94 24.26 -23.09
CA CYS A 517 -53.52 24.02 -24.40
C CYS A 517 -53.43 25.33 -25.17
N CYS A 518 -52.70 25.33 -26.28
CA CYS A 518 -52.95 26.06 -27.52
C CYS A 518 -51.83 25.71 -28.49
#